data_AF-A0A432DNK3-F1
#
_entry.id   AF-A0A432DNK3-F1
#
_cell.length_a   1.000
_cell.length_b   1.000
_cell.length_c   1.000
_cell.angle_alpha   90.00
_cell.angle_beta   90.00
_cell.angle_gamma   90.00
#
_symmetry.space_group_name_H-M   'P 1'
#
loop_
_entity.id
_entity.type
_entity.pdbx_description
1 polymer ?
#
loop_
_entity_poly.entity_id
_entity_poly.type
_entity_poly.pdbx_seq_one_letter_code
_entity_poly.pdbx_strand_id
1 'polypeptide(L)' 'MIKAELTLPEIGLIAGTRGLLGAGIALLLADRLEPEQRKAIGWTLVGVGVLTTIPLAIDVFSKRSKPKLE' A
#
# COMPACT_ATOMS: atom_id res chain seq x y z
N MET A 1 -12.24 -14.26 -15.91
CA MET A 1 -11.94 -13.16 -14.97
C MET A 1 -12.66 -13.45 -13.67
N ILE A 2 -11.95 -13.67 -12.57
CA ILE A 2 -12.54 -13.82 -11.24
C ILE A 2 -12.85 -12.41 -10.72
N LYS A 3 -14.08 -12.16 -10.30
CA LYS A 3 -14.52 -10.90 -9.69
C LYS A 3 -14.83 -11.17 -8.22
N ALA A 4 -14.31 -10.36 -7.32
CA ALA A 4 -14.63 -10.41 -5.90
C ALA A 4 -15.19 -9.03 -5.50
N GLU A 5 -16.42 -9.02 -4.99
CA GLU A 5 -17.04 -7.82 -4.42
C GLU A 5 -16.59 -7.72 -2.96
N LEU A 6 -15.75 -6.74 -2.66
CA LEU A 6 -15.26 -6.46 -1.31
C LEU A 6 -15.78 -5.11 -0.86
N THR A 7 -16.21 -5.04 0.39
CA THR A 7 -16.60 -3.78 1.02
C THR A 7 -15.35 -2.93 1.31
N LEU A 8 -15.52 -1.61 1.42
CA LEU A 8 -14.40 -0.70 1.71
C LEU A 8 -13.65 -1.00 3.03
N PRO A 9 -14.34 -1.35 4.13
CA PRO A 9 -13.67 -1.82 5.34
C PRO A 9 -12.81 -3.06 5.09
N GLU A 10 -13.27 -4.04 4.30
CA GLU A 10 -12.47 -5.22 3.94
C GLU A 10 -11.25 -4.85 3.11
N ILE A 11 -11.39 -3.97 2.11
CA ILE A 11 -10.25 -3.48 1.33
C ILE A 11 -9.23 -2.79 2.24
N GLY A 12 -9.70 -1.94 3.16
CA GLY A 12 -8.86 -1.29 4.16
C GLY A 12 -8.14 -2.29 5.07
N LEU A 13 -8.82 -3.33 5.52
CA LEU A 13 -8.26 -4.38 6.38
C LEU A 13 -7.19 -5.21 5.65
N ILE A 14 -7.45 -5.56 4.39
CA ILE A 14 -6.49 -6.28 3.53
C ILE A 14 -5.28 -5.40 3.22
N ALA A 15 -5.49 -4.14 2.88
CA ALA A 15 -4.41 -3.20 2.62
C ALA A 15 -3.55 -2.98 3.88
N GLY A 16 -4.20 -2.82 5.04
CA GLY A 16 -3.53 -2.63 6.33
C GLY A 16 -2.66 -3.83 6.71
N THR A 17 -3.19 -5.05 6.62
CA THR A 17 -2.42 -6.28 6.92
C THR A 17 -1.24 -6.47 5.97
N ARG A 18 -1.41 -6.17 4.68
CA ARG A 18 -0.31 -6.19 3.69
C ARG A 18 0.76 -5.14 3.98
N GLY A 19 0.34 -3.93 4.36
CA GLY A 19 1.24 -2.85 4.75
C GLY A 19 2.06 -3.20 5.99
N LEU A 20 1.41 -3.73 7.03
CA LEU A 20 2.06 -4.17 8.27
C LEU A 20 3.08 -5.29 8.01
N LEU A 21 2.73 -6.28 7.17
CA LEU A 21 3.64 -7.37 6.80
C LEU A 21 4.87 -6.82 6.07
N GLY A 22 4.68 -5.94 5.09
CA GLY A 22 5.78 -5.29 4.37
C GLY A 22 6.69 -4.47 5.28
N ALA A 23 6.10 -3.70 6.21
CA ALA A 23 6.84 -2.93 7.20
C ALA A 23 7.67 -3.82 8.14
N GLY A 24 7.09 -4.92 8.62
CA GLY A 24 7.80 -5.89 9.46
C GLY A 24 8.99 -6.55 8.74
N ILE A 25 8.81 -6.96 7.48
CA ILE A 25 9.89 -7.50 6.66
C ILE A 25 10.99 -6.44 6.45
N ALA A 26 10.61 -5.21 6.11
CA ALA A 26 11.56 -4.11 5.92
C ALA A 26 12.36 -3.85 7.21
N LEU A 27 11.72 -3.90 8.38
CA LEU A 27 12.38 -3.74 9.67
C LEU A 27 13.37 -4.88 9.97
N LEU A 28 13.00 -6.14 9.68
CA LEU A 28 13.90 -7.29 9.85
C LEU A 28 15.12 -7.25 8.93
N LEU A 29 14.96 -6.76 7.69
CA LEU A 29 16.07 -6.61 6.75
C LEU A 29 16.91 -5.35 7.00
N ALA A 30 16.39 -4.35 7.73
CA ALA A 30 17.06 -3.07 7.95
C ALA A 30 18.42 -3.20 8.64
N ASP A 31 18.59 -4.18 9.53
CA ASP A 31 19.84 -4.42 10.26
C ASP A 31 20.88 -5.20 9.44
N ARG A 32 20.49 -5.76 8.29
CA ARG A 32 21.38 -6.50 7.38
C ARG A 32 21.96 -5.63 6.27
N LEU A 33 21.63 -4.34 6.28
CA LEU A 33 22.01 -3.37 5.25
C LEU A 33 22.98 -2.34 5.84
N GLU A 34 24.09 -2.09 5.14
CA GLU A 34 24.99 -0.97 5.43
C GLU A 34 24.20 0.37 5.44
N PRO A 35 24.59 1.35 6.27
CA PRO A 35 23.82 2.58 6.49
C PRO A 35 23.46 3.34 5.19
N GLU A 36 24.40 3.45 4.27
CA GLU A 36 24.23 4.08 2.96
C GLU A 36 23.24 3.31 2.07
N GLN A 37 23.34 1.97 2.01
CA GLN A 37 22.42 1.13 1.25
C GLN A 37 21.01 1.13 1.85
N ARG A 38 20.89 1.09 3.17
CA ARG A 38 19.60 1.16 3.87
C ARG A 38 18.87 2.44 3.54
N LYS A 39 19.59 3.57 3.48
CA LYS A 39 19.00 4.87 3.14
C LYS A 39 18.55 4.90 1.68
N ALA A 40 19.38 4.45 0.74
CA ALA A 40 19.00 4.40 -0.67
C ALA A 40 17.78 3.48 -0.91
N ILE A 41 17.85 2.23 -0.42
CA ILE A 41 16.80 1.22 -0.61
C ILE A 41 15.50 1.65 0.08
N GLY A 42 15.60 2.17 1.30
CA GLY A 42 14.45 2.69 2.05
C GLY A 42 13.72 3.81 1.29
N TRP A 43 14.47 4.79 0.77
CA TRP A 43 13.87 5.87 -0.03
C TRP A 43 13.27 5.39 -1.35
N THR A 44 13.90 4.44 -2.05
CA THR A 44 13.29 3.84 -3.24
C THR A 44 12.03 3.04 -2.93
N LEU A 45 12.01 2.26 -1.84
CA LEU A 45 10.83 1.48 -1.44
C LEU A 45 9.69 2.39 -1.01
N VAL A 46 9.97 3.46 -0.26
CA VAL A 46 8.98 4.49 0.09
C VAL A 46 8.47 5.16 -1.18
N GLY A 47 9.36 5.58 -2.08
CA GLY A 47 8.99 6.20 -3.36
C GLY A 47 8.08 5.31 -4.19
N VAL A 48 8.48 4.05 -4.42
CA VAL A 48 7.69 3.06 -5.18
C VAL A 48 6.36 2.75 -4.48
N GLY A 49 6.38 2.57 -3.15
CA GLY A 49 5.19 2.27 -2.37
C GLY A 49 4.16 3.39 -2.43
N VAL A 50 4.60 4.65 -2.25
CA VAL A 50 3.77 5.84 -2.39
C VAL A 50 3.24 5.96 -3.81
N LEU A 51 4.10 5.84 -4.82
CA LEU A 51 3.73 6.04 -6.22
C LEU A 51 2.73 4.99 -6.74
N THR A 52 2.73 3.79 -6.16
CA THR A 52 1.83 2.69 -6.56
C THR A 52 0.58 2.60 -5.69
N THR A 53 0.69 2.83 -4.39
CA THR A 53 -0.40 2.59 -3.42
C THR A 53 -1.28 3.81 -3.23
N ILE A 54 -0.72 5.02 -3.19
CA ILE A 54 -1.50 6.25 -3.00
C ILE A 54 -2.49 6.47 -4.15
N PRO A 55 -2.11 6.44 -5.44
CA PRO A 55 -3.08 6.64 -6.51
C PRO A 55 -4.10 5.50 -6.59
N LEU A 56 -3.72 4.26 -6.26
CA LEU A 56 -4.67 3.15 -6.20
C LEU A 56 -5.68 3.32 -5.06
N ALA A 57 -5.22 3.74 -3.89
CA ALA A 57 -6.09 4.09 -2.77
C ALA A 57 -7.01 5.25 -3.17
N ILE A 58 -6.47 6.34 -3.74
CA ILE A 58 -7.24 7.48 -4.21
C ILE A 58 -8.26 7.04 -5.27
N ASP A 59 -7.92 6.24 -6.28
CA ASP A 59 -8.89 5.74 -7.28
C ASP A 59 -10.03 4.94 -6.64
N VAL A 60 -9.70 4.04 -5.71
CA VAL A 60 -10.68 3.24 -4.96
C VAL A 60 -11.59 4.14 -4.09
N PHE A 61 -11.03 5.16 -3.44
CA PHE A 61 -11.79 6.09 -2.60
C PHE A 61 -12.56 7.16 -3.42
N SER A 62 -12.02 7.63 -4.55
CA SER A 62 -12.57 8.70 -5.41
C SER A 62 -13.64 8.22 -6.38
N LYS A 63 -13.62 6.96 -6.85
CA LYS A 63 -14.74 6.36 -7.61
C LYS A 63 -16.07 6.37 -6.85
N ARG A 64 -16.02 6.62 -5.54
CA ARG A 64 -17.19 6.70 -4.66
C ARG A 64 -17.85 8.09 -4.59
N SER A 65 -17.24 9.15 -5.13
CA SER A 65 -17.83 10.50 -5.07
C SER A 65 -18.88 10.79 -6.16
N LYS A 66 -19.22 9.81 -7.00
CA LYS A 66 -20.45 9.87 -7.79
C LYS A 66 -21.57 9.21 -6.97
N PRO A 67 -22.40 9.98 -6.23
CA PRO A 67 -23.64 9.43 -5.72
C PRO A 67 -24.42 8.93 -6.93
N LYS A 68 -24.76 7.63 -6.91
CA LYS A 68 -25.71 7.04 -7.83
C LYS A 68 -27.08 7.62 -7.48
N LEU A 69 -27.40 8.76 -8.10
CA LEU A 69 -28.76 9.29 -8.21
C LEU A 69 -29.39 8.56 -9.41
N GLU A 70 -30.01 7.42 -9.13
CA GLU A 70 -31.11 6.85 -9.92
C GLU A 70 -32.15 6.30 -8.96
#